data_AF-A0A914Z073-F1
#
_entry.id   AF-A0A914Z073-F1
#
_cell.length_a   1.000
_cell.length_b   1.000
_cell.length_c   1.000
_cell.angle_alpha   90.00
_cell.angle_beta   90.00
_cell.angle_gamma   90.00
#
_symmetry.space_group_name_H-M   'P 1'
#
loop_
_entity.id
_entity.type
_entity.pdbx_description
1 polymer ?
#
loop_
_entity_poly.entity_id
_entity_poly.type
_entity_poly.pdbx_seq_one_letter_code
_entity_poly.pdbx_strand_id
1 'polypeptide(L)' 'MKELRAHRLQSIQSHLQYLYLAVCLQEYFARQNLIERDSKFQAFLASYISYVKRHAAKHGIKADAKG' A
#
# COMPACT_ATOMS: atom_id res chain seq x y z
N MET A 1 9.21 -16.57 8.27
CA MET A 1 9.12 -15.78 7.01
C MET A 1 9.09 -16.61 5.71
N LYS A 2 9.53 -17.89 5.68
CA LYS A 2 9.46 -18.75 4.49
C LYS A 2 8.08 -19.42 4.31
N GLU A 3 7.46 -19.86 5.41
CA GLU A 3 6.16 -20.58 5.36
C GLU A 3 4.99 -19.69 4.93
N LEU A 4 4.99 -18.41 5.34
CA LEU A 4 4.00 -17.42 4.90
C LEU A 4 4.03 -17.17 3.38
N ARG A 5 5.16 -17.43 2.71
CA ARG A 5 5.30 -17.30 1.26
C ARG A 5 4.71 -18.49 0.51
N ALA A 6 4.70 -19.68 1.11
CA ALA A 6 4.12 -20.89 0.53
C ALA A 6 2.58 -20.82 0.48
N HIS A 7 1.94 -20.23 1.50
CA HIS A 7 0.48 -19.96 1.49
C HIS A 7 0.08 -18.76 0.61
N ARG A 8 1.02 -17.88 0.24
CA ARG A 8 0.76 -16.65 -0.54
C ARG A 8 0.70 -16.86 -2.04
N LEU A 9 0.96 -18.07 -2.56
CA LEU A 9 1.05 -18.33 -3.99
C LEU A 9 -0.26 -18.00 -4.76
N GLN A 10 -1.37 -17.74 -4.06
CA GLN A 10 -2.68 -17.45 -4.66
C GLN A 10 -3.38 -16.18 -4.14
N SER A 11 -2.96 -15.56 -3.03
CA SER A 11 -3.77 -14.49 -2.38
C SER A 11 -3.25 -13.06 -2.52
N ILE A 12 -1.95 -12.87 -2.83
CA ILE A 12 -1.34 -11.54 -3.07
C ILE A 12 -0.49 -11.69 -4.33
N GLN A 13 -1.16 -11.66 -5.49
CA GLN A 13 -0.57 -11.93 -6.79
C GLN A 13 0.05 -10.67 -7.44
N SER A 14 -0.22 -9.47 -6.90
CA SER A 14 0.40 -8.23 -7.41
C SER A 14 1.19 -7.48 -6.34
N HIS A 15 2.31 -6.88 -6.76
CA HIS A 15 3.12 -5.98 -5.93
C HIS A 15 2.28 -4.84 -5.33
N LEU A 16 1.23 -4.42 -6.04
CA LEU A 16 0.25 -3.44 -5.60
C LEU A 16 -0.58 -3.94 -4.39
N GLN A 17 -1.01 -5.21 -4.39
CA GLN A 17 -1.73 -5.80 -3.25
C GLN A 17 -0.85 -5.89 -1.99
N TYR A 18 0.44 -6.17 -2.16
CA TYR A 18 1.40 -6.17 -1.04
C TYR A 18 1.54 -4.77 -0.42
N LEU A 19 1.69 -3.75 -1.26
CA LEU A 19 1.77 -2.37 -0.83
C LEU A 19 0.47 -1.89 -0.17
N TYR A 20 -0.68 -2.28 -0.72
CA TYR A 20 -1.99 -1.96 -0.13
C TYR A 20 -2.12 -2.53 1.29
N LEU A 21 -1.73 -3.80 1.50
CA LEU A 21 -1.73 -4.41 2.82
C LEU A 21 -0.84 -3.65 3.82
N ALA A 22 0.32 -3.17 3.38
CA ALA A 22 1.22 -2.40 4.22
C ALA A 22 0.58 -1.07 4.69
N VAL A 23 -0.14 -0.37 3.80
CA VAL A 23 -0.90 0.85 4.15
C VAL A 23 -2.01 0.54 5.15
N CYS A 24 -2.77 -0.54 4.94
CA CYS A 24 -3.84 -0.95 5.86
C CYS A 24 -3.31 -1.26 7.27
N LEU A 25 -2.18 -1.97 7.36
CA LEU A 25 -1.55 -2.28 8.66
C LEU A 25 -1.07 -1.01 9.36
N GLN A 26 -0.47 -0.07 8.62
CA GLN A 26 -0.03 1.20 9.18
C GLN A 26 -1.20 2.06 9.69
N GLU A 27 -2.29 2.17 8.95
CA GLU A 27 -3.51 2.86 9.40
C GLU A 27 -4.13 2.17 10.64
N TYR A 28 -4.13 0.83 10.68
CA TYR A 28 -4.62 0.07 11.82
C TYR A 28 -3.80 0.32 13.09
N PHE A 29 -2.47 0.31 12.97
CA PHE A 29 -1.58 0.62 14.10
C PHE A 29 -1.66 2.09 14.53
N ALA A 30 -1.81 3.02 13.59
CA ALA A 30 -2.03 4.43 13.90
C ALA A 30 -3.36 4.64 14.65
N ARG A 31 -4.44 3.96 14.26
CA ARG A 31 -5.72 4.02 14.98
C ARG A 31 -5.67 3.47 16.41
N GLN A 32 -4.76 2.54 16.67
CA GLN A 32 -4.51 2.01 18.01
C GLN A 32 -3.49 2.83 18.81
N ASN A 33 -3.04 3.98 18.29
CA ASN A 33 -1.96 4.79 18.88
C ASN A 33 -0.65 4.00 19.10
N LEU A 34 -0.42 2.93 18.33
CA LEU A 34 0.82 2.15 18.38
C LEU A 34 1.93 2.79 17.53
N ILE A 35 1.55 3.61 16.54
CA ILE A 35 2.45 4.34 15.67
C ILE A 35 1.91 5.77 15.53
N GLU A 36 2.78 6.76 15.70
CA GLU A 36 2.43 8.14 15.43
C GLU A 36 2.39 8.42 13.92
N ARG A 37 1.44 9.26 13.49
CA ARG A 37 1.37 9.76 12.10
C ARG A 37 2.45 10.82 11.87
N ASP A 38 3.70 10.38 11.93
CA ASP A 38 4.88 11.23 11.83
C ASP A 38 5.24 11.56 10.37
N SER A 39 6.35 12.29 10.19
CA SER A 39 6.87 12.63 8.86
C SER A 39 7.26 11.40 8.04
N LYS A 40 7.63 10.27 8.67
CA LYS A 40 7.99 9.03 7.98
C LYS A 40 6.75 8.29 7.48
N PHE A 41 5.66 8.31 8.24
CA PHE A 41 4.34 7.82 7.83
C PHE A 41 3.87 8.56 6.58
N GLN A 42 3.95 9.89 6.59
CA GLN A 42 3.58 10.73 5.45
C GLN A 42 4.49 10.50 4.23
N ALA A 43 5.80 10.36 4.44
CA ALA A 43 6.74 10.04 3.36
C ALA A 43 6.46 8.68 2.71
N PHE A 44 6.11 7.67 3.51
CA PHE A 44 5.71 6.36 3.01
C PHE A 44 4.42 6.45 2.18
N LEU A 45 3.40 7.15 2.68
CA LEU A 45 2.13 7.35 1.97
C LEU A 45 2.33 8.10 0.64
N ALA A 46 3.16 9.12 0.62
CA ALA A 46 3.49 9.85 -0.61
C ALA A 46 4.19 8.97 -1.64
N SER A 47 5.11 8.10 -1.19
CA SER A 47 5.79 7.12 -2.05
C SER A 47 4.82 6.07 -2.61
N TYR A 48 3.90 5.57 -1.77
CA TYR A 48 2.83 4.65 -2.16
C TYR A 48 1.92 5.29 -3.22
N ILE A 49 1.40 6.49 -2.99
CA ILE A 49 0.54 7.21 -3.94
C ILE A 49 1.25 7.40 -5.28
N SER A 50 2.54 7.76 -5.25
CA SER A 50 3.35 7.92 -6.46
C SER A 50 3.52 6.60 -7.21
N TYR A 51 3.71 5.49 -6.51
CA TYR A 51 3.75 4.15 -7.11
C TYR A 51 2.42 3.78 -7.76
N VAL A 52 1.29 3.99 -7.07
CA VAL A 52 -0.05 3.71 -7.60
C VAL A 52 -0.33 4.55 -8.84
N LYS A 53 -0.01 5.85 -8.83
CA LYS A 53 -0.16 6.74 -10.00
C LYS A 53 0.64 6.25 -11.20
N ARG A 54 1.91 5.85 -11.01
CA ARG A 54 2.75 5.29 -12.08
C ARG A 54 2.19 3.97 -12.61
N HIS A 55 1.74 3.10 -11.72
CA HIS A 55 1.13 1.82 -12.08
C HIS A 55 -0.17 2.04 -12.87
N ALA A 56 -1.04 2.95 -12.43
CA ALA A 56 -2.29 3.30 -13.12
C ALA A 56 -2.02 3.87 -14.52
N ALA A 57 -1.06 4.80 -14.65
CA ALA A 57 -0.65 5.35 -15.93
C ALA A 57 -0.10 4.27 -16.89
N LYS A 58 0.71 3.33 -16.39
CA LYS A 58 1.25 2.21 -17.17
C LYS A 58 0.15 1.27 -17.70
N HIS A 59 -0.96 1.14 -16.97
CA HIS A 59 -2.09 0.29 -17.34
C HIS A 59 -3.25 1.06 -18.00
N GLY A 60 -3.07 2.35 -18.33
CA GLY A 60 -4.10 3.17 -18.98
C GLY A 60 -5.32 3.47 -18.10
N ILE A 61 -5.24 3.23 -16.79
CA ILE A 61 -6.32 3.49 -15.84
C ILE A 61 -6.28 4.98 -15.50
N LYS A 62 -7.23 5.75 -16.04
CA LYS A 62 -7.42 7.16 -15.65
C LYS A 62 -8.00 7.18 -14.24
N ALA A 63 -7.23 7.68 -13.26
CA ALA A 63 -7.79 8.00 -11.96
C ALA A 63 -8.71 9.20 -12.15
N ASP A 64 -10.02 8.96 -12.18
CA ASP A 64 -11.03 10.01 -12.24
C ASP A 64 -10.92 10.82 -10.94
N ALA A 65 -10.22 11.95 -11.02
CA ALA A 65 -10.14 12.91 -9.93
C ALA A 65 -11.48 13.63 -9.85
N LYS A 66 -12.47 13.00 -9.21
CA LYS A 66 -13.64 13.73 -8.71
C LYS A 66 -13.26 14.36 -7.39
N GLY A 67 -13.00 15.67 -7.46
CA GLY A 67 -13.04 16.58 -6.32
C GLY A 67 -14.45 16.76 -5.78
#